data_AF-A0A1C5UJ36-F1
#
_entry.id   AF-A0A1C5UJ36-F1
#
_cell.length_a   1.000
_cell.length_b   1.000
_cell.length_c   1.000
_cell.angle_alpha   90.00
_cell.angle_beta   90.00
_cell.angle_gamma   90.00
#
_symmetry.space_group_name_H-M   'P 1'
#
loop_
_entity.id
_entity.type
_entity.pdbx_description
1 polymer ?
#
loop_
_entity_poly.entity_id
_entity_poly.type
_entity_poly.pdbx_seq_one_letter_code
_entity_poly.pdbx_strand_id
1 'polypeptide(L)'
;MEYLSALKKSVVAGLMIGIGCTVFLNMDNSIVASFLFGLGLFTIINLELNLFTGKIGYICKENCAETLITLVGNGIGVNIMAFLMKQTRVGVRLVEKAGPIVETKLSDTYISLFLLAVCCGMLMYIAVATFKKQPNILGTIAVFLCVSVFILAGFEHCIANMFYFGLVSTPTKYAVPLLIMILGNSTGGILLCKLTQHVQIQKNSENA
;
A
#
# COMPACT_ATOMS: atom_id res chain seq x y z
N MET A 1 22.47 -3.98 13.15
CA MET A 1 21.29 -3.74 14.03
C MET A 1 20.19 -2.93 13.34
N GLU A 2 20.55 -1.95 12.51
CA GLU A 2 19.60 -1.09 11.77
C GLU A 2 18.67 -1.85 10.81
N TYR A 3 19.21 -2.71 9.93
CA TYR A 3 18.39 -3.51 9.00
C TYR A 3 17.42 -4.48 9.68
N LEU A 4 17.80 -5.02 10.84
CA LEU A 4 16.91 -5.88 11.63
C LEU A 4 15.74 -5.07 12.22
N SER A 5 16.00 -3.85 12.68
CA SER A 5 14.96 -2.93 13.13
C SER A 5 14.01 -2.56 11.99
N ALA A 6 14.56 -2.19 10.83
CA ALA A 6 13.79 -1.89 9.63
C ALA A 6 12.90 -3.07 9.22
N LEU A 7 13.44 -4.29 9.20
CA LEU A 7 12.69 -5.49 8.88
C LEU A 7 11.52 -5.71 9.86
N LYS A 8 11.77 -5.61 11.18
CA LYS A 8 10.71 -5.76 12.21
C LYS A 8 9.57 -4.76 11.99
N LYS A 9 9.90 -3.46 11.85
CA LYS A 9 8.91 -2.42 11.55
C LYS A 9 8.13 -2.72 10.27
N SER A 10 8.80 -3.27 9.26
CA SER A 10 8.20 -3.59 7.96
C SER A 10 7.25 -4.79 8.04
N VAL A 11 7.59 -5.82 8.83
CA VAL A 11 6.67 -6.95 9.08
C VAL A 11 5.41 -6.48 9.78
N VAL A 12 5.54 -5.63 10.80
CA VAL A 12 4.37 -5.09 11.52
C VAL A 12 3.52 -4.22 10.60
N ALA A 13 4.12 -3.38 9.74
CA ALA A 13 3.37 -2.63 8.73
C ALA A 13 2.59 -3.56 7.78
N GLY A 14 3.20 -4.67 7.34
CA GLY A 14 2.51 -5.69 6.55
C GLY A 14 1.30 -6.28 7.27
N LEU A 15 1.43 -6.60 8.57
CA LEU A 15 0.29 -7.06 9.39
C LEU A 15 -0.84 -6.02 9.43
N MET A 16 -0.52 -4.73 9.57
CA MET A 16 -1.52 -3.64 9.60
C MET A 16 -2.26 -3.49 8.27
N ILE A 17 -1.56 -3.60 7.13
CA ILE A 17 -2.22 -3.67 5.82
C ILE A 17 -3.10 -4.91 5.70
N GLY A 18 -2.66 -6.05 6.24
CA GLY A 18 -3.44 -7.29 6.26
C GLY A 18 -4.74 -7.16 7.08
N ILE A 19 -4.74 -6.38 8.17
CA ILE A 19 -5.98 -6.04 8.91
C ILE A 19 -6.93 -5.26 8.00
N GLY A 20 -6.44 -4.23 7.30
CA GLY A 20 -7.24 -3.48 6.33
C GLY A 20 -7.83 -4.37 5.24
N CYS A 21 -7.03 -5.28 4.68
CA CYS A 21 -7.47 -6.24 3.66
C CYS A 21 -8.55 -7.19 4.20
N THR A 22 -8.41 -7.64 5.45
CA THR A 22 -9.39 -8.49 6.13
C THR A 22 -10.72 -7.78 6.29
N VAL A 23 -10.71 -6.53 6.75
CA VAL A 23 -11.92 -5.70 6.85
C VAL A 23 -12.57 -5.52 5.48
N PHE A 24 -11.77 -5.21 4.46
CA PHE A 24 -12.28 -4.98 3.10
C PHE A 24 -13.05 -6.18 2.54
N LEU A 25 -12.48 -7.38 2.65
CA LEU A 25 -13.10 -8.60 2.14
C LEU A 25 -14.26 -9.11 3.01
N ASN A 26 -14.24 -8.82 4.31
CA ASN A 26 -15.25 -9.33 5.24
C ASN A 26 -16.51 -8.44 5.32
N MET A 27 -16.52 -7.29 4.66
CA MET A 27 -17.67 -6.38 4.62
C MET A 27 -18.32 -6.37 3.23
N ASP A 28 -19.64 -6.18 3.17
CA ASP A 28 -20.35 -6.06 1.89
C ASP A 28 -20.41 -4.63 1.36
N ASN A 29 -20.48 -3.63 2.25
CA ASN A 29 -20.49 -2.23 1.83
C ASN A 29 -19.08 -1.75 1.53
N SER A 30 -18.75 -1.63 0.23
CA SER A 30 -17.41 -1.26 -0.23
C SER A 30 -16.95 0.12 0.24
N ILE A 31 -17.87 1.08 0.45
CA ILE A 31 -17.54 2.44 0.91
C ILE A 31 -17.06 2.40 2.36
N VAL A 32 -17.81 1.71 3.24
CA VAL A 32 -17.43 1.57 4.65
C VAL A 32 -16.15 0.74 4.76
N ALA A 33 -16.06 -0.34 3.98
CA ALA A 33 -14.91 -1.23 3.97
C ALA A 33 -13.64 -0.52 3.51
N SER A 34 -13.71 0.30 2.46
CA SER A 34 -12.58 1.10 1.95
C SER A 34 -12.14 2.17 2.95
N PHE A 35 -13.09 2.80 3.65
CA PHE A 35 -12.78 3.76 4.70
C PHE A 35 -12.07 3.09 5.88
N LEU A 36 -12.59 1.96 6.37
CA LEU A 36 -12.00 1.24 7.50
C LEU A 36 -10.66 0.58 7.15
N PHE A 37 -10.38 0.28 5.88
CA PHE A 37 -9.03 -0.10 5.44
C PHE A 37 -8.01 0.98 5.84
N GLY A 38 -8.42 2.25 5.84
CA GLY A 38 -7.60 3.41 6.23
C GLY A 38 -6.95 3.28 7.60
N LEU A 39 -7.55 2.50 8.51
CA LEU A 39 -6.97 2.18 9.81
C LEU A 39 -5.56 1.56 9.69
N GLY A 40 -5.32 0.71 8.70
CA GLY A 40 -4.02 0.08 8.49
C GLY A 40 -2.92 1.12 8.21
N LEU A 41 -3.16 2.04 7.26
CA LEU A 41 -2.21 3.10 6.94
C LEU A 41 -2.09 4.14 8.07
N PHE A 42 -3.21 4.48 8.72
CA PHE A 42 -3.23 5.37 9.88
C PHE A 42 -2.32 4.84 11.00
N THR A 43 -2.44 3.56 11.36
CA THR A 43 -1.60 2.94 12.38
C THR A 43 -0.14 2.91 11.97
N ILE A 44 0.16 2.60 10.71
CA ILE A 44 1.54 2.60 10.18
C ILE A 44 2.20 3.95 10.36
N ILE A 45 1.49 5.03 10.03
CA ILE A 45 2.04 6.39 10.12
C ILE A 45 2.23 6.81 11.58
N ASN A 46 1.23 6.59 12.44
CA ASN A 46 1.30 7.02 13.85
C ASN A 46 2.30 6.21 14.69
N LEU A 47 2.57 4.95 14.31
CA LEU A 47 3.57 4.10 14.97
C LEU A 47 4.94 4.12 14.28
N GLU A 48 5.13 5.01 13.29
CA GLU A 48 6.38 5.15 12.53
C GLU A 48 6.92 3.81 11.98
N LEU A 49 6.01 3.00 11.43
CA LEU A 49 6.32 1.73 10.79
C LEU A 49 6.74 1.93 9.33
N ASN A 50 7.48 0.95 8.81
CA ASN A 50 8.03 1.03 7.46
C ASN A 50 7.07 0.38 6.46
N LEU A 51 6.41 1.19 5.63
CA LEU A 51 5.61 0.73 4.50
C LEU A 51 6.26 1.14 3.17
N PHE A 52 6.47 0.18 2.28
CA PHE A 52 7.16 0.37 0.99
C PHE A 52 6.54 1.50 0.17
N THR A 53 5.22 1.46 -0.05
CA THR A 53 4.49 2.46 -0.85
C THR A 53 4.48 3.85 -0.21
N GLY A 54 4.67 3.94 1.10
CA GLY A 54 4.83 5.21 1.83
C GLY A 54 6.26 5.76 1.83
N LYS A 55 7.26 4.90 1.66
CA LYS A 55 8.69 5.28 1.65
C LYS A 55 9.24 5.51 0.24
N ILE A 56 8.79 4.74 -0.76
CA ILE A 56 9.39 4.69 -2.10
C ILE A 56 9.41 6.04 -2.82
N GLY A 57 8.43 6.92 -2.57
CA GLY A 57 8.42 8.28 -3.11
C GLY A 57 9.59 9.14 -2.64
N TYR A 58 10.20 8.80 -1.50
CA TYR A 58 11.33 9.51 -0.90
C TYR A 58 12.68 8.80 -1.15
N ILE A 59 12.77 7.89 -2.12
CA ILE A 59 13.96 7.05 -2.36
C ILE A 59 15.28 7.83 -2.48
N CYS A 60 15.27 9.07 -2.98
CA CYS A 60 16.48 9.90 -3.05
C CYS A 60 17.03 10.31 -1.67
N LYS A 61 16.23 10.22 -0.61
CA LYS A 61 16.60 10.50 0.79
C LYS A 61 16.73 9.22 1.62
N GLU A 62 16.26 8.09 1.10
CA GLU A 62 16.17 6.81 1.80
C GLU A 62 17.23 5.84 1.29
N ASN A 63 17.61 4.87 2.12
CA ASN A 63 18.51 3.82 1.67
C ASN A 63 17.77 2.83 0.76
N CYS A 64 18.29 2.59 -0.45
CA CYS A 64 17.72 1.65 -1.41
C CYS A 64 17.63 0.22 -0.85
N ALA A 65 18.65 -0.22 -0.10
CA ALA A 65 18.65 -1.53 0.55
C ALA A 65 17.58 -1.62 1.64
N GLU A 66 17.40 -0.57 2.44
CA GLU A 66 16.34 -0.53 3.45
C GLU A 66 14.96 -0.55 2.79
N THR A 67 14.76 0.19 1.70
CA THR A 67 13.49 0.20 0.95
C THR A 67 13.13 -1.19 0.42
N LEU A 68 14.13 -1.93 -0.07
CA LEU A 68 13.95 -3.32 -0.49
C LEU A 68 13.63 -4.25 0.69
N ILE A 69 14.33 -4.10 1.83
CA ILE A 69 14.01 -4.82 3.07
C ILE A 69 12.58 -4.51 3.52
N THR A 70 12.13 -3.28 3.34
CA THR A 70 10.75 -2.89 3.65
C THR A 70 9.74 -3.60 2.76
N LEU A 71 9.97 -3.66 1.45
CA LEU A 71 9.12 -4.41 0.53
C LEU A 71 9.00 -5.89 0.95
N VAL A 72 10.13 -6.53 1.24
CA VAL A 72 10.18 -7.94 1.67
C VAL A 72 9.46 -8.13 3.02
N GLY A 73 9.75 -7.28 4.00
CA GLY A 73 9.12 -7.33 5.32
C GLY A 73 7.61 -7.12 5.26
N ASN A 74 7.15 -6.16 4.45
CA ASN A 74 5.72 -5.94 4.23
C ASN A 74 5.06 -7.19 3.62
N GLY A 75 5.70 -7.79 2.61
CA GLY A 75 5.25 -9.04 1.98
C GLY A 75 5.14 -10.20 2.97
N ILE A 76 6.13 -10.37 3.85
CA ILE A 76 6.09 -11.36 4.94
C ILE A 76 4.89 -11.08 5.86
N GLY A 77 4.73 -9.84 6.32
CA GLY A 77 3.66 -9.45 7.24
C GLY A 77 2.26 -9.70 6.69
N VAL A 78 1.97 -9.27 5.45
CA VAL A 78 0.65 -9.50 4.84
C VAL A 78 0.36 -10.98 4.61
N ASN A 79 1.36 -11.78 4.22
CA ASN A 79 1.17 -13.22 4.01
C ASN A 79 0.97 -13.98 5.33
N ILE A 80 1.66 -13.58 6.41
CA ILE A 80 1.39 -14.10 7.76
C ILE A 80 -0.06 -13.81 8.14
N MET A 81 -0.53 -12.57 7.93
CA MET A 81 -1.91 -12.20 8.25
C MET A 81 -2.92 -13.00 7.41
N ALA A 82 -2.69 -13.13 6.10
CA ALA A 82 -3.54 -13.92 5.20
C ALA A 82 -3.63 -15.38 5.66
N PHE A 83 -2.47 -16.00 5.99
CA PHE A 83 -2.42 -17.36 6.49
C PHE A 83 -3.19 -17.52 7.80
N LEU A 84 -2.99 -16.63 8.78
CA LEU A 84 -3.65 -16.67 10.08
C LEU A 84 -5.17 -16.52 9.93
N MET A 85 -5.64 -15.54 9.16
CA MET A 85 -7.08 -15.32 8.96
C MET A 85 -7.75 -16.48 8.25
N LYS A 86 -7.04 -17.14 7.32
CA LYS A 86 -7.52 -18.36 6.64
C LYS A 86 -7.80 -19.52 7.62
N GLN A 87 -7.15 -19.55 8.80
CA GLN A 87 -7.37 -20.58 9.83
C GLN A 87 -8.57 -20.28 10.76
N THR A 88 -9.27 -19.16 10.55
CA THR A 88 -10.37 -18.73 11.42
C THR A 88 -11.72 -18.88 10.72
N ARG A 89 -12.82 -18.67 11.46
CA ARG A 89 -14.18 -18.66 10.91
C ARG A 89 -14.41 -17.66 9.76
N VAL A 90 -13.61 -16.60 9.64
CA VAL A 90 -13.74 -15.64 8.53
C VAL A 90 -13.04 -16.11 7.25
N GLY A 91 -12.16 -17.12 7.34
CA GLY A 91 -11.29 -17.55 6.25
C GLY A 91 -12.03 -17.95 4.97
N VAL A 92 -13.16 -18.66 5.10
CA VAL A 92 -14.01 -19.08 3.98
C VAL A 92 -14.45 -17.86 3.16
N ARG A 93 -15.04 -16.86 3.83
CA ARG A 93 -15.52 -15.63 3.19
C ARG A 93 -14.39 -14.83 2.54
N LEU A 94 -13.22 -14.75 3.19
CA LEU A 94 -12.06 -14.05 2.63
C LEU A 94 -11.58 -14.70 1.33
N VAL A 95 -11.50 -16.03 1.29
CA VAL A 95 -11.10 -16.80 0.11
C VAL A 95 -12.13 -16.62 -1.02
N GLU A 96 -13.42 -16.73 -0.71
CA GLU A 96 -14.51 -16.54 -1.69
C GLU A 96 -14.50 -15.15 -2.32
N LYS A 97 -14.32 -14.09 -1.52
CA LYS A 97 -14.28 -12.70 -2.02
C LYS A 97 -12.96 -12.37 -2.74
N ALA A 98 -11.84 -12.96 -2.31
CA ALA A 98 -10.54 -12.71 -2.94
C ALA A 98 -10.39 -13.37 -4.32
N GLY A 99 -11.06 -14.50 -4.57
CA GLY A 99 -10.98 -15.25 -5.84
C GLY A 99 -11.21 -14.38 -7.07
N PRO A 100 -12.41 -13.78 -7.24
CA PRO A 100 -12.73 -12.94 -8.41
C PRO A 100 -11.83 -11.69 -8.53
N ILE A 101 -11.42 -11.11 -7.39
CA ILE A 101 -10.51 -9.96 -7.36
C ILE A 101 -9.15 -10.34 -7.95
N VAL A 102 -8.61 -11.48 -7.54
CA VAL A 102 -7.32 -11.97 -8.02
C VAL A 102 -7.42 -12.43 -9.48
N GLU A 103 -8.50 -13.09 -9.87
CA GLU A 103 -8.72 -13.51 -11.26
C GLU A 103 -8.74 -12.31 -12.21
N THR A 104 -9.46 -11.23 -11.86
CA THR A 104 -9.48 -9.97 -12.63
C THR A 104 -8.07 -9.42 -12.80
N LYS A 105 -7.27 -9.38 -11.73
CA LYS A 105 -5.89 -8.86 -11.77
C LYS A 105 -4.96 -9.72 -12.63
N LEU A 106 -5.11 -11.04 -12.59
CA LEU A 106 -4.25 -11.97 -13.32
C LEU A 106 -4.62 -12.10 -14.80
N SER A 107 -5.85 -11.74 -15.17
CA SER A 107 -6.34 -11.70 -16.55
C SER A 107 -6.18 -10.33 -17.22
N ASP A 108 -5.80 -9.30 -16.46
CA ASP A 108 -5.58 -7.95 -16.98
C ASP A 108 -4.25 -7.83 -17.76
N THR A 109 -4.18 -6.82 -18.61
CA THR A 109 -2.98 -6.43 -19.34
C THR A 109 -1.95 -5.78 -18.41
N TYR A 110 -0.66 -6.01 -18.68
CA TYR A 110 0.41 -5.41 -17.89
C TYR A 110 0.42 -3.87 -17.94
N ILE A 111 -0.02 -3.28 -19.05
CA ILE A 111 -0.11 -1.81 -19.18
C ILE A 111 -1.19 -1.27 -18.24
N SER A 112 -2.37 -1.90 -18.20
CA SER A 112 -3.44 -1.52 -17.27
C SER A 112 -2.97 -1.63 -15.81
N LEU A 113 -2.42 -2.78 -15.42
CA LEU A 113 -1.88 -2.99 -14.07
C LEU A 113 -0.84 -1.95 -13.67
N PHE A 114 0.05 -1.60 -14.60
CA PHE A 114 1.06 -0.58 -14.37
C PHE A 114 0.43 0.80 -14.11
N LEU A 115 -0.50 1.23 -14.97
CA LEU A 115 -1.15 2.55 -14.86
C LEU A 115 -2.00 2.67 -13.58
N LEU A 116 -2.77 1.63 -13.26
CA LEU A 116 -3.55 1.57 -12.02
C LEU A 116 -2.62 1.63 -10.79
N ALA A 117 -1.47 0.97 -10.85
CA ALA A 117 -0.48 1.02 -9.79
C ALA A 117 0.22 2.39 -9.69
N VAL A 118 0.46 3.10 -10.81
CA VAL A 118 0.96 4.49 -10.78
C VAL A 118 0.01 5.38 -10.01
N CYS A 119 -1.29 5.34 -10.31
CA CYS A 119 -2.30 6.13 -9.60
C CYS A 119 -2.35 5.79 -8.10
N CYS A 120 -2.26 4.51 -7.73
CA CYS A 120 -2.17 4.11 -6.32
C CYS A 120 -0.92 4.70 -5.64
N GLY A 121 0.25 4.60 -6.27
CA GLY A 121 1.52 5.12 -5.74
C GLY A 121 1.47 6.63 -5.47
N MET A 122 0.82 7.38 -6.35
CA MET A 122 0.56 8.82 -6.16
C MET A 122 -0.28 9.08 -4.90
N LEU A 123 -1.39 8.36 -4.73
CA LEU A 123 -2.25 8.51 -3.54
C LEU A 123 -1.55 8.13 -2.24
N MET A 124 -0.72 7.07 -2.25
CA MET A 124 0.05 6.67 -1.07
C MET A 124 1.06 7.75 -0.67
N TYR A 125 1.73 8.38 -1.65
CA TYR A 125 2.58 9.53 -1.40
C TYR A 125 1.78 10.71 -0.82
N ILE A 126 0.62 11.05 -1.39
CA ILE A 126 -0.23 12.16 -0.90
C ILE A 126 -0.64 11.94 0.56
N ALA A 127 -1.09 10.72 0.91
CA ALA A 127 -1.48 10.38 2.27
C ALA A 127 -0.34 10.65 3.27
N VAL A 128 0.85 10.11 2.98
CA VAL A 128 2.03 10.24 3.85
C VAL A 128 2.55 11.67 3.90
N ALA A 129 2.66 12.34 2.75
CA ALA A 129 3.16 13.72 2.67
C ALA A 129 2.23 14.70 3.40
N THR A 130 0.92 14.53 3.25
CA THR A 130 -0.07 15.39 3.91
C THR A 130 -0.04 15.19 5.43
N PHE A 131 0.00 13.95 5.91
CA PHE A 131 0.10 13.68 7.34
C PHE A 131 1.42 14.21 7.93
N LYS A 132 2.56 14.01 7.24
CA LYS A 132 3.86 14.56 7.66
C LYS A 132 3.84 16.09 7.77
N LYS A 133 3.14 16.76 6.85
CA LYS A 133 3.00 18.23 6.86
C LYS A 133 2.05 18.72 7.95
N GLN A 134 0.98 17.96 8.24
CA GLN A 134 -0.04 18.32 9.22
C GLN A 134 -0.47 17.08 10.02
N PRO A 135 0.26 16.73 11.10
CA PRO A 135 -0.04 15.55 11.93
C PRO A 135 -1.20 15.84 12.89
N ASN A 136 -2.35 16.21 12.33
CA ASN A 136 -3.58 16.54 13.03
C ASN A 136 -4.77 15.87 12.33
N ILE A 137 -6.00 16.26 12.68
CA ILE A 137 -7.21 15.69 12.10
C ILE A 137 -7.26 15.79 10.56
N LEU A 138 -6.72 16.85 9.96
CA LEU A 138 -6.72 17.04 8.51
C LEU A 138 -5.77 16.05 7.82
N GLY A 139 -4.58 15.84 8.37
CA GLY A 139 -3.66 14.80 7.91
C GLY A 139 -4.24 13.40 8.04
N THR A 140 -4.92 13.13 9.17
CA THR A 140 -5.64 11.86 9.38
C THR A 140 -6.73 11.66 8.33
N ILE A 141 -7.56 12.67 8.06
CA ILE A 141 -8.61 12.60 7.03
C ILE A 141 -7.99 12.30 5.66
N ALA A 142 -6.87 12.93 5.31
CA ALA A 142 -6.18 12.68 4.04
C ALA A 142 -5.75 11.21 3.90
N VAL A 143 -5.29 10.57 4.98
CA VAL A 143 -4.93 9.15 5.00
C VAL A 143 -6.15 8.28 4.67
N PHE A 144 -7.26 8.47 5.37
CA PHE A 144 -8.48 7.70 5.17
C PHE A 144 -9.09 7.93 3.77
N LEU A 145 -9.08 9.17 3.28
CA LEU A 145 -9.59 9.49 1.95
C LEU A 145 -8.73 8.90 0.83
N CYS A 146 -7.40 9.05 0.88
CA CYS A 146 -6.52 8.48 -0.14
C CYS A 146 -6.65 6.95 -0.22
N VAL A 147 -6.78 6.29 0.94
CA VAL A 147 -7.05 4.85 1.01
C VAL A 147 -8.40 4.50 0.39
N SER A 148 -9.46 5.22 0.79
CA SER A 148 -10.80 4.97 0.25
C SER A 148 -10.84 5.13 -1.26
N VAL A 149 -10.24 6.20 -1.78
CA VAL A 149 -10.23 6.51 -3.21
C VAL A 149 -9.48 5.44 -4.00
N PHE A 150 -8.31 4.97 -3.59
CA PHE A 150 -7.59 3.97 -4.39
C PHE A 150 -8.38 2.66 -4.48
N ILE A 151 -9.05 2.27 -3.39
CA ILE A 151 -9.85 1.04 -3.35
C ILE A 151 -11.08 1.18 -4.24
N LEU A 152 -11.84 2.26 -4.08
CA LEU A 152 -13.07 2.49 -4.83
C LEU A 152 -12.81 2.77 -6.32
N ALA A 153 -11.66 3.34 -6.66
CA ALA A 153 -11.22 3.55 -8.04
C ALA A 153 -10.61 2.30 -8.69
N GLY A 154 -10.44 1.20 -7.95
CA GLY A 154 -9.87 -0.04 -8.48
C GLY A 154 -8.36 0.03 -8.76
N PHE A 155 -7.62 0.91 -8.07
CA PHE A 155 -6.18 1.02 -8.25
C PHE A 155 -5.41 -0.13 -7.58
N GLU A 156 -4.19 -0.37 -8.05
CA GLU A 156 -3.39 -1.53 -7.67
C GLU A 156 -2.35 -1.18 -6.59
N HIS A 157 -2.52 -1.70 -5.38
CA HIS A 157 -1.56 -1.53 -4.28
C HIS A 157 -0.76 -2.82 -4.07
N CYS A 158 0.54 -2.82 -4.39
CA CYS A 158 1.36 -4.04 -4.45
C CYS A 158 1.36 -4.83 -3.13
N ILE A 159 1.42 -4.16 -1.97
CA ILE A 159 1.44 -4.82 -0.66
C ILE A 159 0.05 -5.40 -0.31
N ALA A 160 -1.03 -4.73 -0.68
CA ALA A 160 -2.38 -5.25 -0.42
C ALA A 160 -2.67 -6.45 -1.34
N ASN A 161 -2.21 -6.37 -2.59
CA ASN A 161 -2.33 -7.48 -3.53
C ASN A 161 -1.56 -8.73 -3.09
N MET A 162 -0.42 -8.59 -2.41
CA MET A 162 0.26 -9.74 -1.80
C MET A 162 -0.62 -10.47 -0.77
N PHE A 163 -1.48 -9.76 -0.03
CA PHE A 163 -2.47 -10.40 0.86
C PHE A 163 -3.51 -11.19 0.07
N TYR A 164 -4.11 -10.56 -0.96
CA TYR A 164 -5.13 -11.22 -1.79
C TYR A 164 -4.56 -12.44 -2.52
N PHE A 165 -3.37 -12.31 -3.10
CA PHE A 165 -2.65 -13.41 -3.73
C PHE A 165 -2.33 -14.54 -2.73
N GLY A 166 -1.91 -14.20 -1.51
CA GLY A 166 -1.63 -15.19 -0.45
C GLY A 166 -2.85 -16.01 -0.02
N LEU A 167 -4.07 -15.51 -0.22
CA LEU A 167 -5.30 -16.25 0.09
C LEU A 167 -5.62 -17.33 -0.96
N VAL A 168 -5.47 -16.99 -2.25
CA VAL A 168 -6.08 -17.74 -3.37
C VAL A 168 -5.17 -18.06 -4.57
N SER A 169 -3.90 -17.65 -4.57
CA SER A 169 -2.99 -17.81 -5.70
C SER A 169 -1.59 -18.28 -5.29
N THR A 170 -0.74 -18.52 -6.28
CA THR A 170 0.62 -19.03 -6.10
C THR A 170 1.65 -18.07 -6.70
N PRO A 171 2.86 -17.95 -6.12
CA PRO A 171 3.90 -17.04 -6.62
C PRO A 171 4.17 -17.19 -8.12
N THR A 172 4.12 -18.41 -8.64
CA THR A 172 4.29 -18.71 -10.07
C THR A 172 3.30 -17.99 -10.98
N LYS A 173 2.07 -17.72 -10.52
CA LYS A 173 1.03 -17.03 -11.30
C LYS A 173 1.14 -15.51 -11.16
N TYR A 174 1.41 -15.01 -9.96
CA TYR A 174 1.33 -13.57 -9.68
C TYR A 174 2.68 -12.84 -9.69
N ALA A 175 3.83 -13.52 -9.77
CA ALA A 175 5.14 -12.87 -9.65
C ALA A 175 5.36 -11.75 -10.67
N VAL A 176 5.02 -11.99 -11.95
CA VAL A 176 5.17 -10.98 -13.01
C VAL A 176 4.16 -9.83 -12.83
N PRO A 177 2.84 -10.07 -12.70
CA PRO A 177 1.88 -9.00 -12.37
C PRO A 177 2.27 -8.17 -11.14
N LEU A 178 2.74 -8.83 -10.07
CA LEU A 178 3.16 -8.16 -8.84
C LEU A 178 4.38 -7.26 -9.06
N LEU A 179 5.36 -7.71 -9.85
CA LEU A 179 6.51 -6.90 -10.22
C LEU A 179 6.09 -5.65 -11.00
N ILE A 180 5.15 -5.78 -11.94
CA ILE A 180 4.58 -4.65 -12.67
C ILE A 180 3.90 -3.65 -11.72
N MET A 181 3.12 -4.13 -10.75
CA MET A 181 2.48 -3.27 -9.75
C MET A 181 3.50 -2.57 -8.83
N ILE A 182 4.58 -3.26 -8.43
CA ILE A 182 5.66 -2.66 -7.64
C ILE A 182 6.31 -1.51 -8.42
N LEU A 183 6.60 -1.72 -9.71
CA LEU A 183 7.16 -0.69 -10.58
C LEU A 183 6.20 0.49 -10.76
N GLY A 184 4.91 0.22 -10.95
CA GLY A 184 3.89 1.26 -11.06
C GLY A 184 3.77 2.08 -9.78
N ASN A 185 3.63 1.44 -8.61
CA ASN A 185 3.57 2.14 -7.31
C ASN A 185 4.83 2.98 -7.06
N SER A 186 6.01 2.45 -7.41
CA SER A 186 7.28 3.18 -7.31
C SER A 186 7.28 4.42 -8.20
N THR A 187 6.89 4.25 -9.46
CA THR A 187 6.83 5.33 -10.45
C THR A 187 5.89 6.45 -9.99
N GLY A 188 4.67 6.11 -9.56
CA GLY A 188 3.69 7.09 -9.09
C GLY A 188 4.16 7.88 -7.87
N GLY A 189 4.70 7.19 -6.87
CA GLY A 189 5.21 7.84 -5.65
C GLY A 189 6.40 8.76 -5.93
N ILE A 190 7.37 8.31 -6.73
CA ILE A 190 8.58 9.09 -7.06
C ILE A 190 8.22 10.29 -7.94
N LEU A 191 7.36 10.09 -8.96
CA LEU A 191 6.95 11.14 -9.87
C LEU A 191 6.28 12.29 -9.11
N LEU A 192 5.28 11.97 -8.27
CA LEU A 192 4.55 12.99 -7.55
C LEU A 192 5.43 13.70 -6.52
N CYS A 193 6.35 12.99 -5.86
CA CYS A 193 7.31 13.60 -4.95
C CYS A 193 8.19 14.65 -5.64
N LYS A 194 8.70 14.36 -6.84
CA LYS A 194 9.52 15.30 -7.60
C LYS A 194 8.71 16.52 -8.05
N LEU A 195 7.50 16.31 -8.57
CA LEU A 195 6.63 17.39 -9.03
C LEU A 195 6.27 18.36 -7.90
N THR A 196 5.93 17.86 -6.71
CA THR A 196 5.58 18.72 -5.56
C THR A 196 6.78 19.44 -4.97
N GLN A 197 7.98 18.83 -4.98
CA GLN A 197 9.21 19.50 -4.55
C GLN A 197 9.56 20.69 -5.45
N HIS A 198 9.45 20.54 -6.78
CA HIS A 198 9.71 21.63 -7.71
C HIS A 198 8.78 22.83 -7.49
N VAL A 199 7.48 22.59 -7.28
CA VAL A 199 6.49 23.65 -7.00
C VAL A 199 6.85 24.41 -5.72
N GLN A 200 7.32 23.71 -4.69
CA GLN A 200 7.65 24.35 -3.41
C GLN A 200 8.95 25.15 -3.46
N ILE A 201 9.92 24.73 -4.27
CA ILE A 201 11.15 25.50 -4.53
C ILE A 201 10.82 26.80 -5.29
N GLN A 202 10.00 26.73 -6.34
CA GLN A 202 9.58 27.90 -7.12
C GLN A 202 8.85 28.93 -6.25
N LYS A 203 7.93 28.47 -5.40
CA LYS A 203 7.21 29.35 -4.47
C LYS A 203 8.15 30.02 -3.46
N ASN A 204 9.20 29.34 -3.01
CA ASN A 204 10.16 29.94 -2.09
C ASN A 204 11.09 30.94 -2.81
N SER A 205 11.41 30.75 -4.09
CA SER A 205 12.18 31.72 -4.86
C SER A 205 11.39 32.97 -5.28
N GLU A 206 10.07 32.85 -5.45
CA GLU A 206 9.20 34.02 -5.75
C GLU A 206 8.90 34.88 -4.51
N ASN A 207 9.07 34.32 -3.31
CA ASN A 207 8.83 35.01 -2.03
C ASN A 207 10.12 35.48 -1.34
N ALA A 208 11.29 35.30 -1.97
CA ALA A 208 12.60 35.71 -1.48
C ALA A 208 13.10 36.95 -2.25
#